data_AF-B9THP3-F1
#
_entry.id   AF-B9THP3-F1
#
_cell.length_a   1.000
_cell.length_b   1.000
_cell.length_c   1.000
_cell.angle_alpha   90.00
_cell.angle_beta   90.00
_cell.angle_gamma   90.00
#
_symmetry.space_group_name_H-M   'P 1'
#
loop_
_entity.id
_entity.type
_entity.pdbx_description
1 polymer ?
#
loop_
_entity_poly.entity_id
_entity_poly.type
_entity_poly.pdbx_seq_one_letter_code
_entity_poly.pdbx_strand_id
1 'polypeptide(L)'
;MLPNYLTEIRTVLNFGSVRQGERLVYNGLPWRIADLDFYTLLHNPALSGLVRVPLTQIAKLSSRPFHKDEPWFPTKVGDIVVMNDGVQGRIERQTPEIVQINAGESLINYRTEKFLDARPQNLSHGFVATCVFGVDFQHQRDALTTVEKGFQDALKQSLPEQDFADTCAHFSAEYKGMSATALEFRLLAVFKGEAAENHGRIQRWLQRTGLECATKNGWEIPSQPIRIQTTAKTDDNRPIE
;
A
#
# COMPACT_ATOMS: atom_id res chain seq x y z
N MET A 1 6.85 -1.93 -57.40
CA MET A 1 6.34 -2.12 -56.02
C MET A 1 7.53 -2.35 -55.09
N LEU A 2 8.19 -1.27 -54.64
CA LEU A 2 9.30 -1.33 -53.69
C LEU A 2 9.45 -0.03 -52.86
N PRO A 3 8.44 0.42 -52.05
CA PRO A 3 8.63 1.61 -51.20
C PRO A 3 8.70 1.32 -49.69
N ASN A 4 8.22 0.18 -49.17
CA ASN A 4 8.08 0.01 -47.71
C ASN A 4 9.34 -0.53 -47.00
N TYR A 5 10.21 -1.25 -47.69
CA TYR A 5 11.42 -1.84 -47.09
C TYR A 5 12.47 -0.80 -46.67
N LEU A 6 12.51 0.37 -47.32
CA LEU A 6 13.53 1.39 -47.04
C LEU A 6 13.32 2.14 -45.72
N THR A 7 12.07 2.23 -45.25
CA THR A 7 11.74 2.83 -43.95
C THR A 7 12.18 1.90 -42.81
N GLU A 8 11.97 0.59 -42.98
CA GLU A 8 12.41 -0.45 -42.04
C GLU A 8 13.95 -0.52 -41.95
N ILE A 9 14.66 -0.38 -43.08
CA ILE A 9 16.13 -0.30 -43.12
C ILE A 9 16.66 0.97 -42.42
N ARG A 10 15.92 2.10 -42.46
CA ARG A 10 16.31 3.34 -41.77
C ARG A 10 16.10 3.29 -40.25
N THR A 11 15.13 2.51 -39.77
CA THR A 11 14.94 2.26 -38.32
C THR A 11 16.10 1.43 -37.75
N VAL A 12 16.61 0.48 -38.53
CA VAL A 12 17.80 -0.33 -38.17
C VAL A 12 19.09 0.53 -38.13
N LEU A 13 19.13 1.69 -38.78
CA LEU A 13 20.32 2.56 -38.94
C LEU A 13 20.37 3.76 -37.97
N ASN A 14 19.81 3.68 -36.76
CA ASN A 14 19.87 4.72 -35.71
C ASN A 14 19.10 6.04 -35.98
N PHE A 15 18.14 6.08 -36.91
CA PHE A 15 17.24 7.24 -37.12
C PHE A 15 15.78 6.96 -36.69
N GLY A 16 15.56 5.98 -35.81
CA GLY A 16 14.25 5.71 -35.20
C GLY A 16 14.08 6.37 -33.83
N SER A 17 12.84 6.59 -33.42
CA SER A 17 12.47 7.00 -32.05
C SER A 17 12.71 5.92 -31.00
N VAL A 18 13.14 4.72 -31.41
CA VAL A 18 13.50 3.58 -30.55
C VAL A 18 14.96 3.20 -30.72
N ARG A 19 15.66 2.91 -29.61
CA ARG A 19 17.07 2.54 -29.59
C ARG A 19 17.32 1.34 -28.70
N GLN A 20 18.20 0.45 -29.13
CA GLN A 20 18.59 -0.70 -28.32
C GLN A 20 19.22 -0.25 -27.00
N GLY A 21 18.92 -0.97 -25.92
CA GLY A 21 19.39 -0.68 -24.56
C GLY A 21 18.56 0.39 -23.84
N GLU A 22 17.76 1.19 -24.53
CA GLU A 22 16.89 2.20 -23.91
C GLU A 22 15.59 1.61 -23.35
N ARG A 23 14.91 2.42 -22.55
CA ARG A 23 13.60 2.15 -21.95
C ARG A 23 12.49 2.66 -22.85
N LEU A 24 11.48 1.84 -23.10
CA LEU A 24 10.23 2.23 -23.74
C LEU A 24 9.03 1.79 -22.89
N VAL A 25 7.84 2.34 -23.15
CA VAL A 25 6.60 1.85 -22.55
C VAL A 25 5.78 1.16 -23.64
N TYR A 26 5.42 -0.10 -23.41
CA TYR A 26 4.60 -0.90 -24.32
C TYR A 26 3.58 -1.69 -23.50
N ASN A 27 2.31 -1.57 -23.90
CA ASN A 27 1.14 -2.13 -23.20
C ASN A 27 1.13 -1.78 -21.70
N GLY A 28 1.40 -0.51 -21.36
CA GLY A 28 1.38 -0.01 -19.99
C GLY A 28 2.56 -0.40 -19.11
N LEU A 29 3.47 -1.26 -19.60
CA LEU A 29 4.65 -1.69 -18.86
C LEU A 29 5.91 -1.04 -19.43
N PRO A 30 6.90 -0.70 -18.58
CA PRO A 30 8.21 -0.28 -19.05
C PRO A 30 9.04 -1.51 -19.46
N TRP A 31 9.79 -1.36 -20.54
CA TRP A 31 10.63 -2.40 -21.12
C TRP A 31 11.98 -1.83 -21.52
N ARG A 32 13.03 -2.60 -21.29
CA ARG A 32 14.31 -2.40 -21.93
C ARG A 32 14.29 -3.07 -23.30
N ILE A 33 14.72 -2.36 -24.33
CA ILE A 33 14.96 -2.94 -25.65
C ILE A 33 16.23 -3.78 -25.55
N ALA A 34 16.11 -5.09 -25.35
CA ALA A 34 17.25 -5.97 -25.19
C ALA A 34 17.95 -6.20 -26.54
N ASP A 35 17.16 -6.42 -27.59
CA ASP A 35 17.63 -6.64 -28.95
C ASP A 35 16.68 -5.95 -29.95
N LEU A 36 17.24 -5.17 -30.87
CA LEU A 36 16.47 -4.38 -31.84
C LEU A 36 16.68 -4.93 -33.24
N ASP A 37 15.73 -5.74 -33.70
CA ASP A 37 15.68 -6.35 -35.02
C ASP A 37 14.22 -6.36 -35.53
N PHE A 38 13.95 -6.94 -36.70
CA PHE A 38 12.60 -7.16 -37.26
C PHE A 38 11.63 -7.72 -36.22
N TYR A 39 12.12 -8.62 -35.36
CA TYR A 39 11.48 -8.97 -34.11
C TYR A 39 12.33 -8.48 -32.95
N THR A 40 11.85 -7.44 -32.28
CA THR A 40 12.50 -6.84 -31.12
C THR A 40 12.22 -7.67 -29.87
N LEU A 41 13.24 -7.85 -29.04
CA LEU A 41 13.12 -8.46 -27.72
C LEU A 41 13.03 -7.39 -26.65
N LEU A 42 11.95 -7.46 -25.87
CA LEU A 42 11.67 -6.59 -24.73
C LEU A 42 11.88 -7.35 -23.43
N HIS A 43 12.61 -6.73 -22.50
CA HIS A 43 12.91 -7.29 -21.19
C HIS A 43 12.60 -6.27 -20.10
N ASN A 44 11.81 -6.66 -19.11
CA ASN A 44 11.65 -5.90 -17.88
C ASN A 44 12.45 -6.62 -16.78
N PRO A 45 13.55 -6.06 -16.26
CA PRO A 45 14.40 -6.72 -15.27
C PRO A 45 13.71 -7.13 -13.97
N ALA A 46 12.54 -6.56 -13.67
CA ALA A 46 11.75 -6.97 -12.51
C ALA A 46 10.81 -8.14 -12.86
N LEU A 47 10.37 -8.29 -14.11
CA LEU A 47 9.42 -9.34 -14.50
C LEU A 47 10.14 -10.56 -15.08
N SER A 48 9.68 -11.76 -14.72
CA SER A 48 10.16 -12.99 -15.33
C SER A 48 9.54 -13.16 -16.71
N GLY A 49 10.39 -13.22 -17.74
CA GLY A 49 9.98 -13.45 -19.13
C GLY A 49 10.51 -12.41 -20.10
N LEU A 50 10.44 -12.74 -21.39
CA LEU A 50 10.77 -11.86 -22.50
C LEU A 50 9.55 -11.73 -23.39
N VAL A 51 9.35 -10.53 -23.93
CA VAL A 51 8.29 -10.27 -24.90
C VAL A 51 8.92 -10.01 -26.26
N ARG A 52 8.57 -10.83 -27.25
CA ARG A 52 9.02 -10.68 -28.63
C ARG A 52 7.94 -9.97 -29.43
N VAL A 53 8.26 -8.80 -29.98
CA VAL A 53 7.32 -7.97 -30.75
C VAL A 53 7.88 -7.62 -32.12
N PRO A 54 7.05 -7.58 -33.17
CA PRO A 54 7.46 -7.02 -34.45
C PRO A 54 7.89 -5.56 -34.30
N LEU A 55 8.97 -5.16 -34.97
CA LEU A 55 9.47 -3.78 -34.96
C LEU A 55 8.36 -2.78 -35.33
N THR A 56 7.50 -3.15 -36.27
CA THR A 56 6.37 -2.33 -36.73
C THR A 56 5.39 -1.93 -35.63
N GLN A 57 5.26 -2.71 -34.55
CA GLN A 57 4.38 -2.38 -33.43
C GLN A 57 4.99 -1.32 -32.50
N ILE A 58 6.32 -1.25 -32.42
CA ILE A 58 7.02 -0.34 -31.51
C ILE A 58 7.73 0.81 -32.21
N ALA A 59 7.86 0.77 -33.54
CA ALA A 59 8.57 1.79 -34.33
C ALA A 59 7.96 3.20 -34.23
N LYS A 60 6.69 3.31 -33.81
CA LYS A 60 6.00 4.58 -33.58
C LYS A 60 6.10 5.08 -32.13
N LEU A 61 6.68 4.27 -31.24
CA LEU A 61 6.88 4.63 -29.84
C LEU A 61 8.21 5.38 -29.68
N SER A 62 8.37 6.04 -28.55
CA SER A 62 9.63 6.70 -28.18
C SER A 62 10.32 5.95 -27.05
N SER A 63 11.58 5.59 -27.24
CA SER A 63 12.45 5.15 -26.15
C SER A 63 13.22 6.33 -25.56
N ARG A 64 13.79 6.10 -24.38
CA ARG A 64 14.73 7.02 -23.74
C ARG A 64 15.74 6.28 -22.88
N PRO A 65 16.88 6.90 -22.57
CA PRO A 65 17.75 6.41 -21.50
C PRO A 65 16.98 6.26 -20.18
N PHE A 66 17.33 5.22 -19.41
CA PHE A 66 16.81 5.03 -18.06
C PHE A 66 17.84 5.45 -17.02
N HIS A 67 17.37 5.92 -15.87
CA HIS A 67 18.25 6.16 -14.72
C HIS A 67 18.45 4.87 -13.94
N LYS A 68 19.62 4.69 -13.32
CA LYS A 68 19.95 3.49 -12.52
C LYS A 68 18.95 3.23 -11.39
N ASP A 69 18.40 4.30 -10.83
CA ASP A 69 17.48 4.26 -9.69
C ASP A 69 16.00 4.23 -10.14
N GLU A 70 15.75 4.18 -11.45
CA GLU A 70 14.39 4.16 -11.98
C GLU A 70 13.81 2.73 -11.94
N PRO A 71 12.74 2.47 -11.18
CA PRO A 71 12.18 1.13 -11.07
C PRO A 71 11.55 0.70 -12.40
N TRP A 72 11.71 -0.59 -12.73
CA TRP A 72 11.04 -1.24 -13.87
C TRP A 72 9.66 -1.77 -13.52
N PHE A 73 9.39 -1.98 -12.24
CA PHE A 73 8.11 -2.42 -11.72
C PHE A 73 8.02 -1.96 -10.26
N PRO A 74 6.83 -1.70 -9.69
CA PRO A 74 6.70 -1.20 -8.31
C PRO A 74 7.19 -2.20 -7.24
N THR A 75 7.39 -3.47 -7.61
CA THR A 75 7.80 -4.54 -6.71
C THR A 75 8.83 -5.46 -7.35
N LYS A 76 9.46 -6.28 -6.50
CA LYS A 76 10.31 -7.43 -6.83
C LYS A 76 9.75 -8.68 -6.19
N VAL A 77 10.16 -9.84 -6.70
CA VAL A 77 9.93 -11.11 -6.01
C VAL A 77 10.56 -11.05 -4.62
N GLY A 78 9.81 -11.46 -3.60
CA GLY A 78 10.18 -11.37 -2.19
C GLY A 78 9.68 -10.12 -1.47
N ASP A 79 9.24 -9.07 -2.19
CA ASP A 79 8.69 -7.89 -1.54
C ASP A 79 7.37 -8.20 -0.82
N ILE A 80 7.11 -7.52 0.30
CA ILE A 80 5.85 -7.60 1.03
C ILE A 80 4.99 -6.41 0.63
N VAL A 81 3.76 -6.67 0.23
CA VAL A 81 2.81 -5.66 -0.22
C VAL A 81 1.50 -5.70 0.55
N VAL A 82 0.85 -4.54 0.62
CA VAL A 82 -0.57 -4.42 0.96
C VAL A 82 -1.29 -3.85 -0.25
N MET A 83 -2.36 -4.52 -0.66
CA MET A 83 -3.23 -4.15 -1.77
C MET A 83 -4.39 -3.30 -1.26
N ASN A 84 -5.02 -2.52 -2.16
CA ASN A 84 -6.17 -1.68 -1.81
C ASN A 84 -7.40 -2.46 -1.28
N ASP A 85 -7.53 -3.74 -1.61
CA ASP A 85 -8.59 -4.63 -1.11
C ASP A 85 -8.27 -5.22 0.28
N GLY A 86 -7.13 -4.83 0.89
CA GLY A 86 -6.67 -5.30 2.18
C GLY A 86 -5.86 -6.60 2.12
N VAL A 87 -5.68 -7.19 0.93
CA VAL A 87 -4.80 -8.35 0.77
C VAL A 87 -3.38 -7.93 1.11
N GLN A 88 -2.76 -8.66 2.04
CA GLN A 88 -1.36 -8.49 2.38
C GLN A 88 -0.62 -9.80 2.11
N GLY A 89 0.57 -9.72 1.52
CA GLY A 89 1.39 -10.90 1.30
C GLY A 89 2.71 -10.60 0.62
N ARG A 90 3.46 -11.67 0.38
CA ARG A 90 4.75 -11.64 -0.30
C ARG A 90 4.59 -11.85 -1.80
N ILE A 91 5.29 -11.08 -2.63
CA ILE A 91 5.37 -11.34 -4.06
C ILE A 91 6.12 -12.65 -4.29
N GLU A 92 5.43 -13.67 -4.77
CA GLU A 92 6.01 -14.98 -5.05
C GLU A 92 6.46 -15.08 -6.52
N ARG A 93 5.73 -14.44 -7.43
CA ARG A 93 6.03 -14.43 -8.86
C ARG A 93 5.53 -13.14 -9.50
N GLN A 94 6.28 -12.62 -10.46
CA GLN A 94 5.81 -11.55 -11.34
C GLN A 94 6.28 -11.78 -12.77
N THR A 95 5.36 -11.67 -13.71
CA THR A 95 5.51 -11.88 -15.15
C THR A 95 4.76 -10.76 -15.87
N PRO A 96 4.92 -10.60 -17.20
CA PRO A 96 4.14 -9.62 -17.96
C PRO A 96 2.62 -9.82 -17.82
N GLU A 97 2.15 -11.05 -17.63
CA GLU A 97 0.73 -11.40 -17.61
C GLU A 97 0.15 -11.43 -16.19
N ILE A 98 0.91 -11.95 -15.23
CA ILE A 98 0.45 -12.15 -13.85
C ILE A 98 1.45 -11.71 -12.78
N VAL A 99 0.90 -11.29 -11.63
CA VAL A 99 1.60 -11.14 -10.36
C VAL A 99 0.92 -12.05 -9.34
N GLN A 100 1.71 -12.85 -8.63
CA GLN A 100 1.26 -13.80 -7.63
C GLN A 100 1.70 -13.35 -6.24
N ILE A 101 0.75 -13.27 -5.33
CA ILE A 101 0.95 -12.91 -3.93
C ILE A 101 0.69 -14.14 -3.06
N ASN A 102 1.64 -14.48 -2.20
CA ASN A 102 1.45 -15.44 -1.11
C ASN A 102 0.93 -14.70 0.13
N ALA A 103 -0.35 -14.90 0.43
CA ALA A 103 -1.06 -14.35 1.58
C ALA A 103 -1.28 -15.45 2.63
N GLY A 104 -0.23 -15.76 3.40
CA GLY A 104 -0.30 -16.75 4.47
C GLY A 104 -0.60 -18.17 3.96
N GLU A 105 0.26 -18.69 3.09
CA GLU A 105 0.15 -19.98 2.40
C GLU A 105 -0.92 -20.04 1.29
N SER A 106 -1.80 -19.04 1.19
CA SER A 106 -2.73 -18.91 0.07
C SER A 106 -2.12 -18.12 -1.07
N LEU A 107 -2.16 -18.66 -2.29
CA LEU A 107 -1.68 -17.96 -3.49
C LEU A 107 -2.82 -17.23 -4.18
N ILE A 108 -2.66 -15.92 -4.36
CA ILE A 108 -3.60 -15.04 -5.07
C ILE A 108 -2.93 -14.58 -6.37
N ASN A 109 -3.61 -14.79 -7.49
CA ASN A 109 -3.12 -14.36 -8.80
C ASN A 109 -3.86 -13.11 -9.26
N TYR A 110 -3.10 -12.07 -9.57
CA TYR A 110 -3.58 -10.86 -10.22
C TYR A 110 -3.10 -10.85 -11.68
N ARG A 111 -3.95 -10.40 -12.61
CA ARG A 111 -3.44 -9.92 -13.90
C ARG A 111 -2.56 -8.70 -13.63
N THR A 112 -1.43 -8.57 -14.32
CA THR A 112 -0.46 -7.49 -14.05
C THR A 112 -1.08 -6.09 -14.12
N GLU A 113 -1.97 -5.84 -15.08
CA GLU A 113 -2.71 -4.57 -15.16
C GLU A 113 -3.60 -4.33 -13.92
N LYS A 114 -4.29 -5.37 -13.43
CA LYS A 114 -5.13 -5.27 -12.22
C LYS A 114 -4.32 -5.14 -10.94
N PHE A 115 -3.14 -5.75 -10.89
CA PHE A 115 -2.20 -5.51 -9.82
C PHE A 115 -1.78 -4.05 -9.76
N LEU A 116 -1.44 -3.45 -10.91
CA LEU A 116 -1.06 -2.03 -10.99
C LEU A 116 -2.23 -1.08 -10.68
N ASP A 117 -3.43 -1.37 -11.19
CA ASP A 117 -4.67 -0.62 -10.87
C ASP A 117 -4.97 -0.62 -9.37
N ALA A 118 -4.66 -1.73 -8.69
CA ALA A 118 -4.84 -1.89 -7.24
C ALA A 118 -3.77 -1.17 -6.39
N ARG A 119 -2.82 -0.46 -7.02
CA ARG A 119 -1.81 0.42 -6.39
C ARG A 119 -1.13 -0.24 -5.18
N PRO A 120 -0.33 -1.30 -5.40
CA PRO A 120 0.29 -2.04 -4.31
C PRO A 120 1.17 -1.11 -3.46
N GLN A 121 0.95 -1.11 -2.16
CA GLN A 121 1.83 -0.45 -1.21
C GLN A 121 2.95 -1.43 -0.87
N ASN A 122 4.17 -1.15 -1.37
CA ASN A 122 5.35 -1.96 -1.09
C ASN A 122 5.94 -1.59 0.28
N LEU A 123 5.83 -2.50 1.24
CA LEU A 123 6.29 -2.31 2.62
C LEU A 123 7.78 -2.61 2.79
N SER A 124 8.40 -3.32 1.83
CA SER A 124 9.82 -3.72 1.89
C SER A 124 10.80 -2.55 1.77
N HIS A 125 10.31 -1.35 1.44
CA HIS A 125 11.10 -0.11 1.46
C HIS A 125 10.94 0.70 2.75
N GLY A 126 10.22 0.16 3.73
CA GLY A 126 9.80 0.85 4.94
C GLY A 126 8.37 1.35 4.83
N PHE A 127 7.74 1.57 5.99
CA PHE A 127 6.33 1.90 6.07
C PHE A 127 6.00 2.62 7.37
N VAL A 128 4.82 3.24 7.39
CA VAL A 128 4.23 3.83 8.59
C VAL A 128 3.01 3.02 8.97
N ALA A 129 3.05 2.41 10.14
CA ALA A 129 1.87 1.82 10.74
C ALA A 129 1.16 2.87 11.60
N THR A 130 -0.16 2.92 11.51
CA THR A 130 -0.97 3.87 12.30
C THR A 130 -2.19 3.18 12.88
N CYS A 131 -2.64 3.64 14.04
CA CYS A 131 -3.99 3.43 14.51
C CYS A 131 -4.59 4.73 15.04
N VAL A 132 -5.91 4.87 14.93
CA VAL A 132 -6.65 5.95 15.57
C VAL A 132 -7.32 5.37 16.80
N PHE A 133 -7.00 5.91 17.96
CA PHE A 133 -7.57 5.50 19.23
C PHE A 133 -8.44 6.63 19.79
N GLY A 134 -9.67 6.30 20.19
CA GLY A 134 -10.62 7.26 20.73
C GLY A 134 -10.68 7.18 22.24
N VAL A 135 -10.72 8.34 22.90
CA VAL A 135 -11.07 8.48 24.33
C VAL A 135 -12.33 9.33 24.46
N ASP A 136 -13.10 9.09 25.51
CA ASP A 136 -14.34 9.82 25.76
C ASP A 136 -14.08 11.32 26.03
N PHE A 137 -15.05 12.17 25.68
CA PHE A 137 -14.98 13.63 25.87
C PHE A 137 -14.80 14.06 27.32
N GLN A 138 -15.14 13.22 28.31
CA GLN A 138 -14.86 13.55 29.71
C GLN A 138 -13.37 13.81 29.99
N HIS A 139 -12.47 13.27 29.15
CA HIS A 139 -11.01 13.48 29.26
C HIS A 139 -10.51 14.73 28.52
N GLN A 140 -11.41 15.59 28.01
CA GLN A 140 -11.05 16.75 27.17
C GLN A 140 -10.05 17.72 27.81
N ARG A 141 -10.15 17.93 29.13
CA ARG A 141 -9.27 18.88 29.84
C ARG A 141 -7.80 18.48 29.77
N ASP A 142 -7.53 17.18 29.79
CA ASP A 142 -6.18 16.63 29.86
C ASP A 142 -5.76 15.94 28.56
N ALA A 143 -6.57 16.06 27.51
CA ALA A 143 -6.39 15.38 26.24
C ALA A 143 -5.03 15.72 25.59
N LEU A 144 -4.70 17.02 25.50
CA LEU A 144 -3.48 17.52 24.87
C LEU A 144 -2.25 17.49 25.78
N THR A 145 -2.38 16.96 26.99
CA THR A 145 -1.29 16.92 27.98
C THR A 145 -1.11 15.49 28.48
N THR A 146 -1.93 15.06 29.42
CA THR A 146 -1.80 13.77 30.11
C THR A 146 -2.10 12.60 29.18
N VAL A 147 -3.18 12.68 28.38
CA VAL A 147 -3.59 11.55 27.52
C VAL A 147 -2.58 11.32 26.40
N GLU A 148 -2.24 12.39 25.65
CA GLU A 148 -1.24 12.32 24.59
C GLU A 148 0.11 11.78 25.10
N LYS A 149 0.62 12.36 26.20
CA LYS A 149 1.89 11.93 26.80
C LYS A 149 1.83 10.49 27.27
N GLY A 150 0.73 10.05 27.88
CA GLY A 150 0.64 8.67 28.35
C GLY A 150 0.58 7.65 27.20
N PHE A 151 -0.02 8.00 26.04
CA PHE A 151 0.12 7.15 24.84
C PHE A 151 1.57 7.14 24.32
N GLN A 152 2.26 8.28 24.31
CA GLN A 152 3.68 8.36 23.94
C GLN A 152 4.55 7.48 24.85
N ASP A 153 4.34 7.57 26.16
CA ASP A 153 5.06 6.79 27.17
C ASP A 153 4.74 5.29 27.06
N ALA A 154 3.49 4.93 26.76
CA ALA A 154 3.08 3.54 26.56
C ALA A 154 3.73 2.91 25.32
N LEU A 155 3.83 3.64 24.21
CA LEU A 155 4.58 3.19 23.02
C LEU A 155 6.06 2.98 23.37
N LYS A 156 6.66 3.94 24.07
CA LYS A 156 8.07 3.87 24.50
C LYS A 156 8.35 2.68 25.42
N GLN A 157 7.43 2.35 26.33
CA GLN A 157 7.58 1.25 27.27
C GLN A 157 7.33 -0.12 26.64
N SER A 158 6.38 -0.23 25.71
CA SER A 158 5.99 -1.52 25.12
C SER A 158 6.81 -1.95 23.91
N LEU A 159 7.44 -1.01 23.19
CA LEU A 159 8.23 -1.31 21.99
C LEU A 159 9.41 -2.26 22.25
N PRO A 160 10.23 -2.11 23.33
CA PRO A 160 11.39 -2.98 23.58
C PRO A 160 11.04 -4.46 23.81
N GLU A 161 9.78 -4.78 24.13
CA GLU A 161 9.30 -6.15 24.30
C GLU A 161 8.96 -6.84 22.97
N GLN A 162 8.99 -6.11 21.86
CA GLN A 162 8.63 -6.62 20.54
C GLN A 162 9.86 -7.11 19.78
N ASP A 163 9.70 -8.18 19.01
CA ASP A 163 10.73 -8.72 18.13
C ASP A 163 11.07 -7.82 16.94
N PHE A 164 10.20 -6.86 16.61
CA PHE A 164 10.43 -5.84 15.58
C PHE A 164 11.00 -4.53 16.14
N ALA A 165 11.36 -4.44 17.42
CA ALA A 165 11.81 -3.19 18.06
C ALA A 165 12.97 -2.51 17.32
N ASP A 166 14.00 -3.26 16.94
CA ASP A 166 15.22 -2.75 16.31
C ASP A 166 15.00 -2.16 14.90
N THR A 167 13.84 -2.47 14.30
CA THR A 167 13.46 -1.99 12.97
C THR A 167 12.61 -0.72 13.03
N CYS A 168 12.20 -0.29 14.23
CA CYS A 168 11.46 0.95 14.44
C CYS A 168 12.41 2.16 14.35
N ALA A 169 12.17 3.07 13.41
CA ALA A 169 12.93 4.29 13.25
C ALA A 169 12.37 5.44 14.10
N HIS A 170 11.06 5.50 14.26
CA HIS A 170 10.37 6.57 14.97
C HIS A 170 8.98 6.13 15.42
N PHE A 171 8.47 6.68 16.52
CA PHE A 171 7.07 6.53 16.92
C PHE A 171 6.56 7.80 17.60
N SER A 172 5.28 8.09 17.41
CA SER A 172 4.60 9.18 18.10
C SER A 172 3.14 8.84 18.43
N ALA A 173 2.62 9.52 19.45
CA ALA A 173 1.21 9.60 19.76
C ALA A 173 0.81 11.08 19.80
N GLU A 174 -0.17 11.46 18.98
CA GLU A 174 -0.56 12.86 18.79
C GLU A 174 -2.08 12.99 18.73
N TYR A 175 -2.62 14.08 19.26
CA TYR A 175 -4.01 14.44 19.03
C TYR A 175 -4.27 14.64 17.53
N LYS A 176 -5.24 13.91 16.98
CA LYS A 176 -5.62 13.95 15.57
C LYS A 176 -6.80 14.90 15.33
N GLY A 177 -7.74 14.95 16.27
CA GLY A 177 -9.02 15.64 16.09
C GLY A 177 -10.11 15.01 16.95
N MET A 178 -11.36 15.17 16.56
CA MET A 178 -12.50 14.56 17.24
C MET A 178 -13.49 13.98 16.24
N SER A 179 -14.20 12.94 16.66
CA SER A 179 -15.38 12.41 15.97
C SER A 179 -16.64 12.78 16.75
N ALA A 180 -17.80 12.27 16.33
CA ALA A 180 -19.07 12.53 17.00
C ALA A 180 -19.11 12.05 18.46
N THR A 181 -18.27 11.07 18.82
CA THR A 181 -18.30 10.43 20.14
C THR A 181 -16.95 10.38 20.84
N ALA A 182 -15.86 10.85 20.21
CA ALA A 182 -14.51 10.63 20.70
C ALA A 182 -13.57 11.80 20.46
N LEU A 183 -12.63 11.99 21.38
CA LEU A 183 -11.36 12.66 21.11
C LEU A 183 -10.40 11.63 20.50
N GLU A 184 -9.88 11.90 19.31
CA GLU A 184 -9.08 10.96 18.54
C GLU A 184 -7.59 11.26 18.67
N PHE A 185 -6.83 10.22 18.99
CA PHE A 185 -5.38 10.21 19.02
C PHE A 185 -4.85 9.30 17.91
N ARG A 186 -3.86 9.77 17.16
CA ARG A 186 -3.12 8.96 16.19
C ARG A 186 -1.89 8.41 16.90
N LEU A 187 -1.83 7.09 17.02
CA LEU A 187 -0.62 6.39 17.40
C LEU A 187 0.03 5.91 16.09
N LEU A 188 1.30 6.26 15.90
CA LEU A 188 2.03 5.92 14.69
C LEU A 188 3.44 5.41 15.01
N ALA A 189 3.92 4.52 14.16
CA ALA A 189 5.29 4.04 14.21
C ALA A 189 5.82 3.82 12.78
N VAL A 190 7.03 4.33 12.55
CA VAL A 190 7.77 4.26 11.30
C VAL A 190 8.75 3.10 11.40
N PHE A 191 8.65 2.17 10.46
CA PHE A 191 9.46 0.97 10.40
C PHE A 191 10.26 0.91 9.12
N LYS A 192 11.45 0.32 9.22
CA LYS A 192 12.23 -0.09 8.06
C LYS A 192 11.60 -1.33 7.39
N GLY A 193 12.03 -1.62 6.17
CA GLY A 193 11.44 -2.69 5.35
C GLY A 193 11.60 -4.10 5.93
N GLU A 194 12.59 -4.32 6.79
CA GLU A 194 12.81 -5.60 7.47
C GLU A 194 11.62 -5.98 8.37
N ALA A 195 10.82 -5.01 8.81
CA ALA A 195 9.64 -5.23 9.63
C ALA A 195 8.38 -5.61 8.83
N ALA A 196 8.45 -5.67 7.50
CA ALA A 196 7.27 -5.73 6.64
C ALA A 196 6.41 -6.99 6.87
N GLU A 197 7.03 -8.15 7.14
CA GLU A 197 6.31 -9.38 7.50
C GLU A 197 5.53 -9.22 8.82
N ASN A 198 5.98 -8.34 9.71
CA ASN A 198 5.33 -8.03 10.97
C ASN A 198 4.26 -6.94 10.86
N HIS A 199 3.96 -6.40 9.67
CA HIS A 199 3.05 -5.25 9.51
C HIS A 199 1.69 -5.44 10.23
N GLY A 200 1.04 -6.60 10.07
CA GLY A 200 -0.21 -6.90 10.77
C GLY A 200 -0.04 -7.03 12.29
N ARG A 201 1.10 -7.53 12.78
CA ARG A 201 1.42 -7.61 14.22
C ARG A 201 1.68 -6.22 14.79
N ILE A 202 2.38 -5.37 14.06
CA ILE A 202 2.65 -3.97 14.43
C ILE A 202 1.35 -3.19 14.55
N GLN A 203 0.42 -3.33 13.60
CA GLN A 203 -0.90 -2.70 13.69
C GLN A 203 -1.67 -3.14 14.94
N ARG A 204 -1.67 -4.45 15.26
CA ARG A 204 -2.28 -4.97 16.49
C ARG A 204 -1.58 -4.48 17.74
N TRP A 205 -0.25 -4.36 17.72
CA TRP A 205 0.52 -3.80 18.82
C TRP A 205 0.13 -2.35 19.11
N LEU A 206 0.06 -1.47 18.09
CA LEU A 206 -0.38 -0.09 18.28
C LEU A 206 -1.76 0.00 18.95
N GLN A 207 -2.72 -0.81 18.46
CA GLN A 207 -4.07 -0.86 19.03
C GLN A 207 -4.07 -1.39 20.47
N ARG A 208 -3.33 -2.47 20.74
CA ARG A 208 -3.23 -3.09 22.07
C ARG A 208 -2.61 -2.13 23.08
N THR A 209 -1.53 -1.43 22.69
CA THR A 209 -0.87 -0.42 23.52
C THR A 209 -1.81 0.72 23.88
N GLY A 210 -2.63 1.19 22.93
CA GLY A 210 -3.67 2.19 23.19
C GLY A 210 -4.70 1.70 24.22
N LEU A 211 -5.22 0.48 24.04
CA LEU A 211 -6.20 -0.12 24.94
C LEU A 211 -5.65 -0.34 26.35
N GLU A 212 -4.45 -0.90 26.48
CA GLU A 212 -3.79 -1.15 27.77
C GLU A 212 -3.50 0.17 28.49
N CYS A 213 -3.03 1.20 27.77
CA CYS A 213 -2.77 2.52 28.33
C CYS A 213 -4.06 3.17 28.85
N ALA A 214 -5.13 3.18 28.05
CA ALA A 214 -6.42 3.72 28.46
C ALA A 214 -6.98 2.99 29.69
N THR A 215 -6.93 1.66 29.68
CA THR A 215 -7.41 0.82 30.80
C THR A 215 -6.63 1.11 32.08
N LYS A 216 -5.29 1.19 32.01
CA LYS A 216 -4.42 1.43 33.17
C LYS A 216 -4.65 2.81 33.80
N ASN A 217 -4.99 3.82 32.98
CA ASN A 217 -5.18 5.19 33.43
C ASN A 217 -6.65 5.56 33.69
N GLY A 218 -7.59 4.61 33.51
CA GLY A 218 -9.02 4.88 33.68
C GLY A 218 -9.60 5.81 32.61
N TRP A 219 -9.00 5.87 31.42
CA TRP A 219 -9.53 6.66 30.31
C TRP A 219 -10.62 5.85 29.61
N GLU A 220 -11.87 6.26 29.83
CA GLU A 220 -13.01 5.61 29.19
C GLU A 220 -12.93 5.68 27.67
N ILE A 221 -13.27 4.54 27.07
CA ILE A 221 -13.36 4.37 25.62
C ILE A 221 -14.79 4.76 25.20
N PRO A 222 -14.94 5.59 24.15
CA PRO A 222 -16.22 6.00 23.62
C PRO A 222 -17.14 4.81 23.35
N SER A 223 -18.36 4.88 23.90
CA SER A 223 -19.45 3.97 23.55
C SER A 223 -20.55 4.75 22.84
N GLN A 224 -21.19 4.13 21.84
CA GLN A 224 -22.39 4.73 21.26
C GLN A 224 -23.57 4.47 22.20
N PRO A 225 -24.28 5.51 22.68
CA PRO A 225 -25.49 5.30 23.45
C PRO A 225 -26.56 4.70 22.53
N ILE A 226 -27.11 3.55 22.92
CA ILE A 226 -28.25 2.92 22.23
C ILE A 226 -29.47 3.83 22.45
N ARG A 227 -29.93 4.53 21.40
CA ARG A 227 -31.19 5.30 21.45
C ARG A 227 -32.36 4.34 21.25
N ILE A 228 -33.04 3.97 22.33
CA ILE A 228 -34.32 3.26 22.24
C ILE A 228 -35.41 4.27 21.88
N GLN A 229 -35.95 4.19 20.67
CA GLN A 229 -37.16 4.92 20.30
C GLN A 229 -38.38 4.14 20.78
N THR A 230 -38.91 4.49 21.95
CA THR A 230 -40.21 3.97 22.40
C THR A 230 -41.30 4.77 21.70
N THR A 231 -41.94 4.20 20.67
CA THR A 231 -43.17 4.76 20.12
C THR A 231 -44.31 4.47 21.10
N ALA A 232 -44.84 5.52 21.73
CA ALA A 232 -46.10 5.42 22.45
C ALA A 232 -47.21 5.13 21.44
N LYS A 233 -47.88 3.97 21.55
CA LYS A 233 -49.16 3.74 20.91
C LYS A 233 -50.18 4.68 21.58
N THR A 234 -50.62 5.69 20.85
CA THR A 234 -51.78 6.49 21.24
C THR A 234 -53.02 5.61 21.09
N ASP A 235 -53.59 5.15 22.20
CA ASP A 235 -54.92 4.54 22.22
C ASP A 235 -55.95 5.62 21.86
N ASP A 236 -56.39 5.62 20.60
CA ASP A 236 -57.57 6.36 20.18
C ASP A 236 -58.80 5.51 20.50
N ASN A 237 -59.35 5.70 21.70
CA ASN A 237 -60.65 5.16 22.05
C ASN A 237 -61.54 6.33 22.51
N ARG A 238 -62.13 7.04 21.55
CA ARG A 238 -63.27 7.92 21.80
C ARG A 238 -64.57 7.16 21.51
N PRO A 239 -65.52 7.10 22.47
CA PRO A 239 -66.83 6.56 22.20
C PRO A 239 -67.61 7.50 21.27
N ILE A 240 -68.36 6.89 20.36
CA ILE A 240 -69.23 7.55 19.38
C ILE A 240 -70.56 7.86 20.11
N GLU A 241 -70.93 9.13 20.20
CA GLU A 241 -72.33 9.56 20.40
C GLU A 241 -73.02 9.72 19.05
#